data_AF-A0A8C4YND1-F1
#
_entry.id   AF-A0A8C4YND1-F1
#
_cell.length_a   1.000
_cell.length_b   1.000
_cell.length_c   1.000
_cell.angle_alpha   90.00
_cell.angle_beta   90.00
_cell.angle_gamma   90.00
#
_symmetry.space_group_name_H-M   'P 1'
#
loop_
_entity.id
_entity.type
_entity.pdbx_description
1 polymer ?
#
loop_
_entity_poly.entity_id
_entity_poly.type
_entity_poly.pdbx_seq_one_letter_code
_entity_poly.pdbx_strand_id
1 'polypeptide(L)'
;MKWGGAAFLDLQRMPSRGSMVFQPLQISNYQYAILGSDYSFTQVYYWDTEKAKFVKFQELNIQAPRSFTHVSIDKRNFLFASSFKGTTLIYKHVIVDLSA
;
A
#
# COMPACT_ATOMS: atom_id res chain seq x y z
N MET A 1 1.30 -12.60 -6.55
CA MET A 1 1.03 -13.65 -7.55
C MET A 1 -0.06 -13.16 -8.49
N LYS A 2 -0.17 -13.74 -9.70
CA LYS A 2 -1.24 -13.46 -10.67
C LYS A 2 -1.94 -14.77 -11.03
N TRP A 3 -3.27 -14.75 -11.11
CA TRP A 3 -4.02 -15.94 -11.55
C TRP A 3 -3.80 -16.18 -13.05
N GLY A 4 -3.38 -17.38 -13.42
CA GLY A 4 -3.09 -17.81 -14.79
C GLY A 4 -4.15 -18.74 -15.40
N GLY A 5 -5.36 -18.81 -14.82
CA GLY A 5 -6.44 -19.67 -15.30
C GLY A 5 -6.51 -21.03 -14.59
N ALA A 6 -5.37 -21.66 -14.33
CA ALA A 6 -5.28 -22.93 -13.59
C ALA A 6 -4.48 -22.86 -12.29
N ALA A 7 -3.54 -21.92 -12.19
CA ALA A 7 -2.67 -21.76 -11.02
C ALA A 7 -2.31 -20.28 -10.82
N PHE A 8 -1.82 -19.97 -9.62
CA PHE A 8 -1.16 -18.71 -9.34
C PHE A 8 0.28 -18.74 -9.85
N LEU A 9 0.65 -17.76 -10.65
CA LEU A 9 2.00 -17.55 -11.14
C LEU A 9 2.71 -16.49 -10.30
N ASP A 10 4.00 -16.68 -10.09
CA ASP A 10 4.85 -15.68 -9.46
C ASP A 10 4.88 -14.41 -10.31
N LEU A 11 4.65 -13.27 -9.63
CA LEU A 11 4.66 -11.95 -10.27
C LEU A 11 5.90 -11.16 -9.85
N GLN A 12 6.13 -11.09 -8.53
CA GLN A 12 7.30 -10.48 -7.91
C GLN A 12 7.36 -10.89 -6.44
N ARG A 13 8.47 -10.55 -5.78
CA ARG A 13 8.70 -10.79 -4.36
C ARG A 13 9.24 -9.53 -3.70
N MET A 14 8.94 -9.34 -2.41
CA MET A 14 9.43 -8.22 -1.61
C MET A 14 10.04 -8.76 -0.30
N PRO A 15 11.12 -8.15 0.21
CA PRO A 15 11.67 -8.53 1.51
C PRO A 15 10.69 -8.12 2.63
N SER A 16 10.24 -9.09 3.42
CA SER A 16 9.35 -8.85 4.56
C SER A 16 10.16 -8.78 5.85
N ARG A 17 10.23 -7.60 6.48
CA ARG A 17 10.97 -7.38 7.75
C ARG A 17 9.99 -7.21 8.90
N GLY A 18 9.66 -8.31 9.57
CA GLY A 18 8.61 -8.31 10.60
C GLY A 18 7.27 -7.83 10.06
N SER A 19 6.89 -8.29 8.87
CA SER A 19 5.64 -7.86 8.22
C SER A 19 4.46 -8.63 8.77
N MET A 20 3.41 -7.90 9.16
CA MET A 20 2.13 -8.46 9.61
C MET A 20 0.99 -8.17 8.62
N VAL A 21 1.26 -7.38 7.58
CA VAL A 21 0.25 -6.98 6.60
C VAL A 21 0.91 -6.65 5.27
N PHE A 22 0.33 -7.18 4.19
CA PHE A 22 0.62 -6.75 2.82
C PHE A 22 -0.71 -6.51 2.08
N GLN A 23 -1.21 -5.29 2.18
CA GLN A 23 -2.58 -4.95 1.80
C GLN A 23 -2.63 -4.33 0.40
N PRO A 24 -3.28 -4.98 -0.58
CA PRO A 24 -3.65 -4.32 -1.83
C PRO A 24 -4.78 -3.32 -1.57
N LEU A 25 -4.72 -2.15 -2.20
CA LEU A 25 -5.73 -1.10 -2.11
C LEU A 25 -5.92 -0.45 -3.47
N GLN A 26 -7.17 -0.13 -3.80
CA GLN A 26 -7.49 0.68 -4.98
C GLN A 26 -8.07 2.01 -4.50
N ILE A 27 -7.44 3.12 -4.88
CA ILE A 27 -7.92 4.46 -4.57
C ILE A 27 -8.18 5.17 -5.90
N SER A 28 -9.45 5.39 -6.22
CA SER A 28 -9.87 5.83 -7.56
C SER A 28 -9.36 4.87 -8.64
N ASN A 29 -8.55 5.34 -9.59
CA ASN A 29 -7.96 4.53 -10.67
C ASN A 29 -6.54 4.05 -10.35
N TYR A 30 -6.03 4.31 -9.15
CA TYR A 30 -4.67 3.95 -8.76
C TYR A 30 -4.68 2.68 -7.91
N GLN A 31 -3.94 1.68 -8.36
CA GLN A 31 -3.72 0.44 -7.62
C GLN A 31 -2.44 0.57 -6.80
N TYR A 32 -2.57 0.36 -5.49
CA TYR A 32 -1.48 0.37 -4.53
C TYR A 32 -1.36 -0.99 -3.83
N ALA A 33 -0.20 -1.22 -3.23
CA ALA A 33 0.01 -2.29 -2.26
C ALA A 33 0.89 -1.77 -1.12
N ILE A 34 0.45 -1.93 0.13
CA ILE A 34 1.16 -1.42 1.31
C ILE A 34 1.73 -2.59 2.09
N LEU A 35 3.06 -2.67 2.15
CA LEU A 35 3.80 -3.66 2.92
C LEU A 35 4.18 -3.06 4.28
N GLY A 36 3.45 -3.46 5.32
CA GLY A 36 3.76 -3.09 6.69
C GLY A 36 5.03 -3.77 7.20
N SER A 37 5.74 -3.11 8.11
CA SER A 37 6.98 -3.63 8.69
C SER A 37 7.13 -3.15 10.14
N ASP A 38 7.44 -4.08 11.04
CA ASP A 38 7.71 -3.77 12.46
C ASP A 38 9.18 -3.35 12.70
N TYR A 39 10.10 -3.63 11.76
CA TYR A 39 11.56 -3.42 11.93
C TYR A 39 12.18 -2.36 11.00
N SER A 40 11.38 -1.77 10.13
CA SER A 40 11.78 -0.76 9.14
C SER A 40 10.56 0.04 8.68
N PHE A 41 10.73 1.00 7.77
CA PHE A 41 9.60 1.75 7.22
C PHE A 41 8.57 0.84 6.54
N THR A 42 7.30 1.24 6.64
CA THR A 42 6.22 0.65 5.84
C THR A 42 6.39 1.15 4.40
N GLN A 43 6.45 0.23 3.44
CA GLN A 43 6.62 0.60 2.02
C GLN A 43 5.27 0.59 1.31
N VAL A 44 4.92 1.72 0.70
CA VAL A 44 3.82 1.84 -0.26
C VAL A 44 4.37 1.59 -1.65
N TYR A 45 3.73 0.68 -2.37
CA TYR A 45 3.99 0.40 -3.78
C TYR A 45 2.82 0.88 -4.65
N TYR A 46 3.13 1.27 -5.87
CA TYR A 46 2.17 1.60 -6.93
C TYR A 46 2.26 0.57 -8.06
N TRP A 47 1.13 0.24 -8.69
CA TRP A 47 1.09 -0.64 -9.84
C TRP A 47 1.51 0.07 -11.13
N ASP A 48 2.66 -0.29 -11.67
CA ASP A 48 3.14 0.18 -12.97
C ASP A 48 2.55 -0.71 -14.08
N THR A 49 1.69 -0.14 -14.92
CA THR A 49 1.00 -0.87 -15.99
C THR A 49 1.93 -1.28 -17.13
N GLU A 50 2.98 -0.50 -17.42
CA GLU A 50 3.95 -0.80 -18.47
C GLU A 50 4.86 -1.96 -18.05
N LYS A 51 5.31 -1.93 -16.79
CA LYS A 51 6.17 -2.98 -16.23
C LYS A 51 5.40 -4.18 -15.69
N ALA A 52 4.06 -4.10 -15.66
CA ALA A 52 3.16 -5.08 -15.06
C ALA A 52 3.60 -5.54 -13.66
N LYS A 53 4.04 -4.59 -12.82
CA LYS A 53 4.55 -4.89 -11.47
C LYS A 53 4.36 -3.72 -10.50
N PHE A 54 4.37 -4.03 -9.22
CA PHE A 54 4.44 -3.05 -8.14
C PHE A 54 5.84 -2.44 -8.04
N VAL A 55 5.92 -1.11 -8.09
CA VAL A 55 7.13 -0.30 -7.93
C VAL A 55 7.05 0.52 -6.64
N LYS A 56 8.19 0.84 -6.02
CA LYS A 56 8.22 1.67 -4.81
C LYS A 56 7.63 3.04 -5.11
N PHE A 57 6.79 3.55 -4.21
CA PHE A 57 6.10 4.83 -4.37
C PHE A 57 6.38 5.78 -3.20
N GLN A 58 6.10 5.34 -1.97
CA GLN A 58 6.26 6.16 -0.76
C GLN A 58 6.66 5.29 0.43
N GLU A 59 7.26 5.90 1.45
CA GLU A 59 7.53 5.27 2.75
C GLU A 59 6.69 5.94 3.84
N LEU A 60 6.10 5.13 4.71
CA LEU A 60 5.31 5.57 5.85
C LEU A 60 5.98 5.12 7.15
N ASN A 61 5.95 5.99 8.16
CA ASN A 61 6.45 5.69 9.49
C ASN A 61 5.28 5.40 10.43
N ILE A 62 4.98 4.11 10.61
CA ILE A 62 3.91 3.61 11.48
C ILE A 62 4.54 2.53 12.37
N GLN A 63 4.34 2.63 13.68
CA GLN A 63 4.84 1.63 14.60
C GLN A 63 3.98 0.37 14.53
N ALA A 64 4.58 -0.78 14.26
CA ALA A 64 3.91 -2.09 14.27
C ALA A 64 2.54 -2.11 13.54
N PRO A 65 2.48 -1.86 12.21
CA PRO A 65 1.23 -1.80 11.46
C PRO A 65 0.52 -3.16 11.41
N ARG A 66 -0.81 -3.16 11.51
CA ARG A 66 -1.63 -4.40 11.47
C ARG A 66 -2.67 -4.45 10.36
N SER A 67 -3.11 -3.30 9.87
CA SER A 67 -4.08 -3.20 8.79
C SER A 67 -3.97 -1.85 8.10
N PHE A 68 -4.39 -1.83 6.85
CA PHE A 68 -4.55 -0.62 6.05
C PHE A 68 -5.94 -0.64 5.43
N THR A 69 -6.73 0.42 5.61
CA THR A 69 -8.09 0.48 5.07
C THR A 69 -8.31 1.80 4.35
N HIS A 70 -8.81 1.72 3.12
CA HIS A 70 -9.26 2.89 2.37
C HIS A 70 -10.67 3.29 2.80
N VAL A 71 -10.86 4.58 3.06
CA VAL A 71 -12.15 5.20 3.35
C VAL A 71 -12.35 6.38 2.39
N SER A 72 -13.49 6.43 1.71
CA SER A 72 -13.85 7.52 0.80
C SER A 72 -15.07 8.27 1.32
N ILE A 73 -14.96 9.59 1.44
CA ILE A 73 -16.02 10.49 1.92
C ILE A 73 -15.97 11.77 1.08
N ASP A 74 -17.08 12.13 0.42
CA ASP A 74 -17.22 13.37 -0.35
C ASP A 74 -16.04 13.65 -1.31
N LYS A 75 -15.68 12.66 -2.12
CA LYS A 75 -14.55 12.70 -3.08
C LYS A 75 -13.17 12.88 -2.42
N ARG A 76 -13.06 12.77 -1.10
CA ARG A 76 -11.80 12.74 -0.36
C ARG A 76 -11.48 11.30 0.00
N ASN A 77 -10.23 10.91 -0.23
CA ASN A 77 -9.76 9.58 0.06
C ASN A 77 -8.86 9.62 1.29
N PHE A 78 -9.13 8.74 2.24
CA PHE A 78 -8.39 8.57 3.48
C PHE A 78 -7.85 7.15 3.56
N LEU A 79 -6.68 7.00 4.15
CA LEU A 79 -6.05 5.73 4.46
C LEU A 79 -5.89 5.62 5.97
N PHE A 80 -6.58 4.66 6.57
CA PHE A 80 -6.43 4.31 7.97
C PHE A 80 -5.32 3.29 8.11
N ALA A 81 -4.39 3.54 9.02
CA ALA A 81 -3.27 2.66 9.33
C ALA A 81 -3.30 2.31 10.82
N SER A 82 -3.72 1.08 11.14
CA SER A 82 -3.79 0.63 12.53
C SER A 82 -2.39 0.34 13.08
N SER A 83 -2.08 0.87 14.26
CA SER A 83 -0.81 0.62 14.96
C SER A 83 -1.03 -0.28 16.17
N PHE A 84 -0.22 -1.32 16.32
CA PHE A 84 -0.30 -2.23 17.48
C PHE A 84 0.40 -1.69 18.74
N LYS A 85 1.45 -0.87 18.57
CA LYS A 85 2.26 -0.35 19.68
C LYS A 85 2.28 1.18 19.80
N GLY A 86 1.82 1.88 18.77
CA GLY A 86 1.77 3.33 18.73
C GLY A 86 0.36 3.83 18.41
N THR A 87 0.29 5.04 17.87
CA THR A 87 -0.99 5.68 17.53
C THR A 87 -1.50 5.21 16.17
N THR A 88 -2.78 4.88 16.08
CA THR A 88 -3.44 4.66 14.78
C THR A 88 -3.49 5.97 14.00
N LEU A 89 -3.05 5.94 12.75
CA LEU A 89 -2.90 7.13 11.91
C LEU A 89 -3.94 7.15 10.79
N ILE A 90 -4.34 8.36 10.38
CA ILE A 90 -5.18 8.60 9.22
C ILE A 90 -4.38 9.48 8.26
N TYR A 91 -4.17 8.99 7.04
CA TYR A 91 -3.55 9.75 5.95
C TYR A 91 -4.63 10.24 4.99
N LYS A 92 -4.39 11.39 4.37
CA LYS A 92 -5.21 11.89 3.26
C LYS A 92 -4.48 11.60 1.94
N HIS A 93 -5.18 10.98 0.99
CA HIS A 93 -4.67 10.80 -0.37
C HIS A 93 -5.00 12.06 -1.18
N VAL A 94 -3.97 12.69 -1.74
CA VAL A 94 -4.06 13.92 -2.52
C VAL A 94 -3.26 13.72 -3.80
N ILE A 95 -3.88 13.99 -4.94
CA ILE A 95 -3.22 14.03 -6.24
C ILE A 95 -2.82 15.48 -6.46
N VAL A 96 -1.52 15.70 -6.66
CA VAL A 96 -0.98 17.02 -7.01
C VAL A 96 -0.67 16.98 -8.50
N ASP A 97 -1.32 17.85 -9.27
CA ASP A 97 -0.96 18.06 -10.65
C ASP A 97 0.29 18.94 -10.69
N LEU A 98 1.33 18.45 -11.36
CA LEU A 98 2.62 19.14 -11.52
C LEU A 98 2.80 19.68 -12.93
N SER A 99 1.80 19.58 -13.83
CA SER A 99 1.86 20.26 -15.11
C SER A 99 1.66 21.76 -14.90
N ALA A 100 2.77 22.49 -14.94
CA ALA A 100 2.84 23.94 -15.09
C ALA A 100 3.43 24.26 -16.47
#